data_AF-A0A3C0B4B6-F1
#
_entry.id   AF-A0A3C0B4B6-F1
#
_cell.length_a   1.000
_cell.length_b   1.000
_cell.length_c   1.000
_cell.angle_alpha   90.00
_cell.angle_beta   90.00
_cell.angle_gamma   90.00
#
_symmetry.space_group_name_H-M   'P 1'
#
loop_
_entity.id
_entity.type
_entity.pdbx_description
1 polymer ?
#
loop_
_entity_poly.entity_id
_entity_poly.type
_entity_poly.pdbx_seq_one_letter_code
_entity_poly.pdbx_strand_id
1 'polypeptide(L)'
;NKRKWLFLIEAVTSHSLVSPKRLLELEHFLENCKVGKIYVKAFPGMTELRKHSNNIAWETEVWLMEVPDHMIHFNGNCFFIGLR
;
A
#
# COMPACT_ATOMS: atom_id res chain seq x y z
N ASN A 1 2.71 -16.07 -18.39
CA ASN A 1 3.38 -14.76 -18.16
C ASN A 1 3.41 -14.44 -16.67
N LYS A 2 4.60 -14.30 -16.08
CA LYS A 2 4.74 -13.80 -14.69
C LYS A 2 4.76 -12.27 -14.72
N ARG A 3 3.85 -11.62 -14.01
CA ARG A 3 3.89 -10.15 -13.83
C ARG A 3 5.08 -9.78 -12.95
N LYS A 4 5.83 -8.74 -13.30
CA LYS A 4 6.98 -8.24 -12.53
C LYS A 4 6.53 -7.08 -11.66
N TRP A 5 6.33 -7.36 -10.38
CA TRP A 5 5.91 -6.37 -9.38
C TRP A 5 6.89 -6.35 -8.22
N LEU A 6 7.15 -5.15 -7.71
CA LEU A 6 7.81 -4.93 -6.42
C LEU A 6 6.74 -4.57 -5.40
N PHE A 7 6.50 -5.47 -4.45
CA PHE A 7 5.60 -5.21 -3.32
C PHE A 7 6.39 -4.60 -2.16
N LEU A 8 5.95 -3.44 -1.69
CA LEU A 8 6.46 -2.77 -0.50
C LEU A 8 5.36 -2.82 0.55
N ILE A 9 5.47 -3.75 1.49
CA ILE A 9 4.45 -4.01 2.50
C ILE A 9 4.92 -3.44 3.84
N GLU A 10 4.09 -2.59 4.43
CA GLU A 10 4.28 -2.04 5.76
C GLU A 10 3.26 -2.63 6.72
N ALA A 11 3.75 -3.34 7.74
CA ALA A 11 2.92 -3.77 8.86
C ALA A 11 2.68 -2.59 9.81
N VAL A 12 1.47 -2.03 9.78
CA VAL A 12 1.09 -0.91 10.63
C VAL A 12 0.73 -1.43 12.02
N THR A 13 1.40 -0.88 13.03
CA THR A 13 1.13 -1.14 14.44
C THR A 13 0.74 0.17 15.14
N SER A 14 0.27 0.07 16.38
CA SER A 14 -0.20 1.21 17.17
C SER A 14 0.82 2.35 17.38
N HIS A 15 2.12 2.09 17.15
CA HIS A 15 3.20 3.03 17.43
C HIS A 15 3.86 3.63 16.18
N SER A 16 3.46 3.22 14.96
CA SER A 16 4.16 3.67 13.76
C SER A 16 3.23 3.72 12.56
N LEU A 17 2.72 4.91 12.26
CA LEU A 17 2.28 5.19 10.91
C LEU A 17 3.41 5.88 10.17
N VAL A 18 3.97 5.19 9.18
CA VAL A 18 4.84 5.84 8.22
C VAL A 18 4.00 6.86 7.44
N SER A 19 4.33 8.14 7.62
CA SER A 19 3.59 9.26 7.05
C SER A 19 3.67 9.29 5.51
N PRO A 20 2.77 10.04 4.84
CA PRO A 20 2.83 10.24 3.39
C PRO A 20 4.20 10.70 2.86
N LYS A 21 5.02 11.35 3.70
CA LYS A 21 6.39 11.76 3.36
C LYS A 21 7.26 10.58 2.92
N ARG A 22 7.15 9.43 3.58
CA ARG A 22 7.98 8.27 3.26
C ARG A 22 7.56 7.59 1.96
N LEU A 23 6.30 7.72 1.55
CA LEU A 23 5.89 7.29 0.21
C LEU A 23 6.64 8.11 -0.86
N LEU A 24 6.75 9.42 -0.68
CA LEU A 24 7.52 10.28 -1.58
C LEU A 24 9.01 9.93 -1.57
N GLU A 25 9.59 9.66 -0.40
CA GLU A 25 10.98 9.21 -0.28
C GLU A 25 11.22 7.87 -0.98
N LEU A 26 10.28 6.92 -0.85
CA LEU A 26 10.35 5.63 -1.55
C LEU A 26 10.17 5.79 -3.06
N GLU A 27 9.27 6.67 -3.51
CA GLU A 27 9.09 6.96 -4.92
C GLU A 27 10.36 7.52 -5.55
N HIS A 28 11.02 8.47 -4.87
CA HIS A 28 12.31 9.01 -5.31
C HIS A 28 13.42 7.96 -5.27
N PHE A 29 13.53 7.19 -4.17
CA PHE A 29 14.52 6.12 -4.04
C PHE A 29 14.38 5.05 -5.13
N LEU A 30 13.15 4.79 -5.58
CA LEU A 30 12.81 3.81 -6.59
C LEU A 30 12.53 4.42 -7.97
N GLU A 31 13.01 5.64 -8.25
CA GLU A 31 12.76 6.32 -9.53
C GLU A 31 13.32 5.53 -10.73
N ASN A 32 14.39 4.76 -10.52
CA ASN A 32 15.02 3.92 -11.55
C ASN A 32 14.45 2.49 -11.60
N CYS A 33 13.45 2.17 -10.78
CA CYS A 33 12.82 0.87 -10.76
C CYS A 33 11.93 0.68 -12.00
N LYS A 34 12.27 -0.29 -12.85
CA LYS A 34 11.56 -0.57 -14.11
C LYS A 34 10.36 -1.50 -13.97
N VAL A 35 10.11 -2.01 -12.78
CA VAL A 35 8.96 -2.89 -12.50
C VAL A 35 7.87 -2.09 -11.78
N GLY A 36 6.62 -2.51 -11.90
CA GLY A 36 5.54 -1.82 -11.22
C GLY A 36 5.71 -1.92 -9.70
N LYS A 37 5.47 -0.81 -9.00
CA LYS A 37 5.61 -0.70 -7.54
C LYS A 37 4.22 -0.76 -6.92
N ILE A 38 4.08 -1.56 -5.87
CA ILE A 38 2.82 -1.75 -5.15
C ILE A 38 3.09 -1.48 -3.68
N TYR A 39 2.49 -0.42 -3.15
CA TYR A 39 2.60 -0.06 -1.75
C TYR A 39 1.40 -0.62 -0.99
N VAL A 40 1.66 -1.43 0.03
CA VAL A 40 0.62 -2.07 0.83
C VAL A 40 0.78 -1.67 2.29
N LYS A 41 -0.28 -1.12 2.89
CA LYS A 41 -0.40 -0.95 4.34
C LYS A 41 -1.17 -2.14 4.90
N ALA A 42 -0.52 -2.98 5.69
CA ALA A 42 -1.11 -4.15 6.33
C ALA A 42 -1.53 -3.80 7.77
N PHE A 43 -2.81 -3.95 8.08
CA PHE A 43 -3.35 -3.71 9.43
C PHE A 43 -3.87 -5.01 10.05
N PRO A 44 -3.85 -5.13 11.39
CA PRO A 44 -4.46 -6.26 12.08
C PRO A 44 -5.99 -6.32 11.87
N GLY A 45 -6.65 -5.17 11.68
CA GLY A 45 -8.10 -5.14 11.50
C GLY A 45 -8.66 -3.74 11.23
N MET A 46 -9.97 -3.68 11.01
CA MET A 46 -10.67 -2.44 10.65
C MET A 46 -10.58 -1.35 11.73
N THR A 47 -10.53 -1.76 13.00
CA THR A 47 -10.39 -0.83 14.14
C THR A 47 -9.09 -0.03 14.06
N GLU A 48 -7.98 -0.67 13.72
CA GLU A 48 -6.70 0.03 13.59
C GLU A 48 -6.69 0.89 12.32
N LEU A 49 -7.19 0.36 11.20
CA LEU A 49 -7.34 1.13 9.96
C LEU A 49 -8.07 2.46 10.18
N ARG A 50 -9.20 2.46 10.89
CA ARG A 50 -10.00 3.67 11.16
C ARG A 50 -9.23 4.74 11.94
N LYS A 51 -8.32 4.37 12.83
CA LYS A 51 -7.47 5.34 13.55
C LYS A 51 -6.53 6.09 12.62
N HIS A 52 -6.14 5.45 11.52
CA HIS A 52 -5.12 5.94 10.59
C HIS A 52 -5.67 6.38 9.24
N SER A 53 -6.97 6.19 8.97
CA SER A 53 -7.57 6.36 7.64
C SER A 53 -7.35 7.74 7.02
N ASN A 54 -7.31 8.79 7.85
CA ASN A 54 -7.08 10.17 7.38
C ASN A 54 -5.63 10.41 6.90
N ASN A 55 -4.70 9.53 7.25
CA ASN A 55 -3.27 9.67 6.98
C ASN A 55 -2.76 8.64 5.97
N ILE A 56 -3.63 7.80 5.41
CA ILE A 56 -3.26 6.85 4.36
C ILE A 56 -3.05 7.63 3.07
N ALA A 57 -1.88 7.47 2.49
CA ALA A 57 -1.56 8.11 1.22
C ALA A 57 -2.40 7.50 0.09
N TRP A 58 -2.81 8.35 -0.85
CA TRP A 58 -3.32 7.89 -2.14
C TRP A 58 -2.27 7.03 -2.87
N GLU A 59 -2.72 6.30 -3.89
CA GLU A 59 -1.89 5.38 -4.67
C GLU A 59 -1.31 4.22 -3.85
N THR A 60 -1.98 3.86 -2.75
CA THR A 60 -1.63 2.72 -1.91
C THR A 60 -2.78 1.72 -1.81
N GLU A 61 -2.42 0.50 -1.45
CA GLU A 61 -3.36 -0.57 -1.15
C GLU A 61 -3.38 -0.84 0.36
N VAL A 62 -4.52 -1.25 0.88
CA VAL A 62 -4.67 -1.64 2.29
C VAL A 62 -5.09 -3.10 2.36
N TRP A 63 -4.35 -3.88 3.15
CA TRP A 63 -4.66 -5.27 3.46
C TRP A 63 -5.03 -5.40 4.93
N LEU A 64 -6.00 -6.25 5.24
CA LEU A 64 -6.46 -6.50 6.61
C LEU A 64 -6.32 -7.98 6.96
N MET A 65 -5.71 -8.27 8.10
CA MET A 65 -5.55 -9.64 8.59
C MET A 65 -6.89 -10.36 8.82
N GLU A 66 -7.92 -9.63 9.28
CA GLU A 66 -9.27 -10.16 9.52
C GLU A 66 -10.00 -10.61 8.24
N VAL A 67 -9.63 -10.07 7.08
CA VAL A 67 -10.26 -10.36 5.78
C VAL A 67 -9.16 -10.57 4.71
N PRO A 68 -8.36 -11.64 4.83
CA PRO A 68 -7.08 -11.78 4.13
C PRO A 68 -7.22 -11.92 2.60
N ASP A 69 -8.39 -12.30 2.11
CA ASP A 69 -8.71 -12.45 0.69
C ASP A 69 -9.13 -11.13 0.01
N HIS A 70 -9.22 -10.03 0.77
CA HIS A 70 -9.71 -8.74 0.30
C HIS A 70 -8.66 -7.63 0.45
N MET A 71 -8.76 -6.62 -0.41
CA MET A 71 -7.93 -5.41 -0.40
C MET A 71 -8.82 -4.17 -0.51
N ILE A 72 -8.43 -3.08 0.13
CA ILE A 72 -9.03 -1.76 -0.04
C ILE A 72 -8.09 -0.90 -0.87
N HIS A 73 -8.60 -0.35 -1.99
CA HIS A 73 -7.81 0.43 -2.94
C HIS A 73 -7.92 1.93 -2.66
N PHE A 74 -6.87 2.57 -2.17
CA PHE A 74 -6.81 4.04 -2.01
C PHE A 74 -6.29 4.67 -3.31
N ASN A 75 -7.00 4.45 -4.42
CA ASN A 75 -6.59 4.84 -5.77
C ASN A 75 -5.24 4.22 -6.22
N GLY A 76 -4.95 3.00 -5.75
CA GLY A 76 -3.75 2.28 -6.14
C GLY A 76 -3.70 1.90 -7.63
N ASN A 77 -2.53 2.04 -8.24
CA ASN A 77 -2.30 1.78 -9.67
C ASN A 77 -2.51 0.31 -10.06
N CYS A 78 -2.63 -0.61 -9.09
CA CYS A 78 -2.82 -2.04 -9.36
C CYS A 78 -4.20 -2.35 -9.94
N PHE A 79 -5.22 -1.57 -9.59
CA PHE A 79 -6.60 -1.83 -10.04
C PHE A 79 -6.75 -1.62 -11.56
N PHE A 80 -6.03 -0.65 -12.13
CA PHE A 80 -6.11 -0.34 -13.56
C PHE A 80 -5.22 -1.21 -14.46
N ILE A 81 -4.26 -1.97 -13.89
CA ILE A 81 -3.33 -2.82 -14.67
C ILE A 81 -3.91 -4.24 -14.89
N GLY A 82 -5.11 -4.52 -14.38
CA GLY A 82 -5.95 -5.63 -14.85
C GLY A 82 -6.74 -5.31 -16.13
N LEU A 83 -6.77 -4.04 -16.56
CA LEU A 83 -7.57 -3.52 -17.68
C LEU A 83 -6.73 -2.86 -18.80
N ARG A 84 -5.40 -3.01 -18.77
CA ARG A 84 -4.48 -2.57 -19.83
C ARG A 84 -3.49 -3.66 -20.21
#